data_AF-A0A9D4YKS1-F1
#
_entry.id   AF-A0A9D4YKS1-F1
#
_cell.length_a   1.000
_cell.length_b   1.000
_cell.length_c   1.000
_cell.angle_alpha   90.00
_cell.angle_beta   90.00
_cell.angle_gamma   90.00
#
_symmetry.space_group_name_H-M   'P 1'
#
loop_
_entity.id
_entity.type
_entity.pdbx_description
1 polymer ?
#
loop_
_entity_poly.entity_id
_entity_poly.type
_entity_poly.pdbx_seq_one_letter_code
_entity_poly.pdbx_strand_id
1 'polypeptide(L)'
;MARSTYEGMKLANENKRPFVLTRAGFSGSQRYAATWTGDNLSTWEHLHMSISMVLQLGLSGQPLSGPDIGGFAGNATPRLFGRWMGVGSLFPFCRGHSEAESTDHEPWSFGEECEEVCRLALKRRYRLIPLIYTLFYFAHTRGTPVATPTFFADPKDPSLRKLENSFLLGPVLVYASTTPNQGLDKLEVTLPKGIWLGFDFSDSHPDLPALYLKGGSIIPVGLPLQHVGEASPSDELTLLVALDEYGKAEGFLFEDDGDGYEFTKGNYLLTRYVAELQSSVVTVIVHKTEGSWKRPTRHLHIQLLLGGGAMLDTWGVDGEVLHVNLPSEEEVSKLVLTSEKKYKEQLEKAIQIPDVEDIVSRTPIELKSSDWLLKVVPWIGGRIISMMHSPSGTQWLHRRIEISGYEEYSGTEYRSAGCSEEYSIINRELEHAEEEESVVLEGDIGGGLVLQRKIYFPKNAANIIQINSSIIAHSVGAGTGGFSRLACLRIHPTFILLHPSESFVSFTSVDGSKHEVFPDGREQIFEGRLIPNGEWRFVDKRLGLALVNRFNVNEVLKCIVQWDSDTVNLELWSENRCVSEQSPIQISHQYEVIRIP
;
A
#
# COMPACT_ATOMS: atom_id res chain seq x y z
N MET A 1 -25.78 -3.72 -16.96
CA MET A 1 -25.75 -4.29 -15.59
C MET A 1 -26.04 -3.23 -14.54
N ALA A 2 -25.16 -2.25 -14.29
CA ALA A 2 -25.37 -1.23 -13.25
C ALA A 2 -26.76 -0.55 -13.29
N ARG A 3 -27.22 -0.13 -14.47
CA ARG A 3 -28.57 0.43 -14.66
C ARG A 3 -29.68 -0.53 -14.21
N SER A 4 -29.63 -1.79 -14.63
CA SER A 4 -30.63 -2.80 -14.28
C SER A 4 -30.64 -3.09 -12.79
N THR A 5 -29.47 -3.16 -12.15
CA THR A 5 -29.34 -3.31 -10.69
C THR A 5 -29.94 -2.11 -9.97
N TYR A 6 -29.60 -0.89 -10.39
CA TYR A 6 -30.12 0.35 -9.82
C TYR A 6 -31.65 0.44 -9.94
N GLU A 7 -32.19 0.20 -11.14
CA GLU A 7 -33.63 0.22 -11.40
C GLU A 7 -34.35 -0.88 -10.60
N GLY A 8 -33.76 -2.07 -10.47
CA GLY A 8 -34.29 -3.16 -9.64
C GLY A 8 -34.36 -2.81 -8.15
N MET A 9 -33.28 -2.22 -7.59
CA MET A 9 -33.27 -1.75 -6.20
C MET A 9 -34.28 -0.64 -5.97
N LYS A 10 -34.41 0.30 -6.92
CA LYS A 10 -35.40 1.38 -6.85
C LYS A 10 -36.84 0.86 -6.91
N LEU A 11 -37.11 -0.18 -7.70
CA LEU A 11 -38.42 -0.86 -7.72
C LEU A 11 -38.72 -1.57 -6.40
N ALA A 12 -37.69 -2.10 -5.72
CA ALA A 12 -37.86 -2.76 -4.42
C ALA A 12 -38.16 -1.76 -3.28
N ASN A 13 -37.59 -0.55 -3.33
CA ASN A 13 -37.91 0.53 -2.40
C ASN A 13 -37.68 1.90 -3.04
N GLU A 14 -38.76 2.56 -3.46
CA GLU A 14 -38.71 3.87 -4.14
C GLU A 14 -38.30 5.04 -3.23
N ASN A 15 -38.38 4.84 -1.90
CA ASN A 15 -38.08 5.86 -0.90
C ASN A 15 -36.61 5.88 -0.47
N LYS A 16 -35.77 5.00 -1.03
CA LYS A 16 -34.36 4.82 -0.65
C LYS A 16 -33.44 5.07 -1.84
N ARG A 17 -32.28 5.69 -1.60
CA ARG A 17 -31.24 5.88 -2.62
C ARG A 17 -30.51 4.54 -2.84
N PRO A 18 -30.54 3.95 -4.04
CA PRO A 18 -29.75 2.75 -4.30
C PRO A 18 -28.26 3.04 -4.26
N PHE A 19 -27.51 2.23 -3.51
CA PHE A 19 -26.06 2.18 -3.62
C PHE A 19 -25.65 1.00 -4.49
N VAL A 20 -25.09 1.29 -5.66
CA VAL A 20 -24.54 0.28 -6.58
C VAL A 20 -23.07 0.61 -6.78
N LEU A 21 -22.20 -0.36 -6.56
CA LEU A 21 -20.77 -0.27 -6.80
C LEU A 21 -20.40 -1.08 -8.04
N THR A 22 -19.64 -0.51 -8.97
CA THR A 22 -19.26 -1.19 -10.22
C THR A 22 -17.81 -0.95 -10.62
N ARG A 23 -17.15 -1.97 -11.17
CA ARG A 23 -15.76 -1.86 -11.68
C ARG A 23 -15.69 -1.25 -13.07
N ALA A 24 -16.73 -1.49 -13.88
CA ALA A 24 -16.74 -1.17 -15.29
C ALA A 24 -18.02 -0.41 -15.65
N GLY A 25 -17.86 0.62 -16.48
CA GLY A 25 -18.96 1.45 -16.94
C GLY A 25 -18.67 2.04 -18.32
N PHE A 26 -19.67 2.71 -18.87
CA PHE A 26 -19.54 3.56 -20.04
C PHE A 26 -19.94 4.99 -19.67
N SER A 27 -19.66 5.98 -20.52
CA SER A 27 -20.08 7.37 -20.29
C SER A 27 -21.57 7.44 -19.90
N GLY A 28 -21.85 8.05 -18.76
CA GLY A 28 -23.20 8.09 -18.19
C GLY A 28 -23.50 7.02 -17.12
N SER A 29 -22.51 6.22 -16.70
CA SER A 29 -22.62 5.25 -15.61
C SER A 29 -22.87 5.91 -14.24
N GLN A 30 -22.41 7.15 -14.03
CA GLN A 30 -22.57 7.90 -12.78
C GLN A 30 -24.03 8.12 -12.37
N ARG A 31 -24.97 7.98 -13.32
CA ARG A 31 -26.42 8.04 -13.05
C ARG A 31 -26.92 6.83 -12.25
N TYR A 32 -26.13 5.75 -12.21
CA TYR A 32 -26.58 4.46 -11.72
C TYR A 32 -25.63 3.82 -10.69
N ALA A 33 -24.35 4.18 -10.65
CA ALA A 33 -23.38 3.51 -9.76
C ALA A 33 -22.17 4.37 -9.40
N ALA A 34 -21.63 4.11 -8.20
CA ALA A 34 -20.27 4.43 -7.80
C ALA A 34 -19.26 3.53 -8.53
N THR A 35 -18.00 3.96 -8.63
CA THR A 35 -16.93 3.15 -9.25
C THR A 35 -15.71 3.01 -8.36
N TRP A 36 -15.26 1.77 -8.15
CA TRP A 36 -13.93 1.55 -7.60
C TRP A 36 -12.91 1.29 -8.72
N THR A 37 -11.64 1.58 -8.47
CA THR A 37 -10.58 1.57 -9.50
C THR A 37 -10.11 0.16 -9.92
N GLY A 38 -10.73 -0.90 -9.41
CA GLY A 38 -10.35 -2.28 -9.69
C GLY A 38 -9.27 -2.82 -8.77
N ASP A 39 -8.66 -3.92 -9.20
CA ASP A 39 -7.82 -4.80 -8.39
C ASP A 39 -6.39 -4.22 -8.29
N ASN A 40 -6.22 -3.13 -7.53
CA ASN A 40 -4.91 -2.50 -7.34
C ASN A 40 -3.98 -3.34 -6.45
N LEU A 41 -2.66 -3.20 -6.60
CA LEU A 41 -1.67 -3.94 -5.80
C LEU A 41 -1.36 -3.19 -4.50
N SER A 42 -0.96 -3.93 -3.46
CA SER A 42 -0.43 -3.37 -2.21
C SER A 42 1.02 -2.85 -2.38
N THR A 43 1.19 -1.80 -3.20
CA THR A 43 2.50 -1.15 -3.41
C THR A 43 2.42 0.38 -3.34
N TRP A 44 3.56 1.02 -3.08
CA TRP A 44 3.69 2.48 -3.03
C TRP A 44 3.35 3.16 -4.35
N GLU A 45 3.67 2.53 -5.48
CA GLU A 45 3.34 3.02 -6.82
C GLU A 45 1.83 3.04 -7.03
N HIS A 46 1.11 2.02 -6.56
CA HIS A 46 -0.35 1.97 -6.66
C HIS A 46 -1.05 2.94 -5.71
N LEU A 47 -0.48 3.19 -4.53
CA LEU A 47 -0.90 4.32 -3.68
C LEU A 47 -0.75 5.64 -4.45
N HIS A 48 0.42 5.91 -5.03
CA HIS A 48 0.66 7.13 -5.80
C HIS A 48 -0.31 7.28 -6.99
N MET A 49 -0.47 6.23 -7.79
CA MET A 49 -1.38 6.21 -8.94
C MET A 49 -2.85 6.42 -8.56
N SER A 50 -3.26 6.01 -7.34
CA SER A 50 -4.66 6.09 -6.91
C SER A 50 -5.20 7.52 -6.95
N ILE A 51 -4.38 8.53 -6.66
CA ILE A 51 -4.77 9.95 -6.74
C ILE A 51 -5.15 10.30 -8.18
N SER A 52 -4.24 10.08 -9.12
CA SER A 52 -4.47 10.37 -10.55
C SER A 52 -5.66 9.58 -11.12
N MET A 53 -5.87 8.34 -10.71
CA MET A 53 -7.01 7.53 -11.15
C MET A 53 -8.35 8.12 -10.67
N VAL A 54 -8.46 8.48 -9.39
CA VAL A 54 -9.67 9.11 -8.82
C VAL A 54 -9.96 10.44 -9.50
N LEU A 55 -8.94 11.27 -9.71
CA LEU A 55 -9.09 12.56 -10.38
C LEU A 55 -9.55 12.43 -11.84
N GLN A 56 -8.98 11.48 -12.59
CA GLN A 56 -9.38 11.26 -13.98
C GLN A 56 -10.79 10.70 -14.12
N LEU A 57 -11.22 9.81 -13.23
CA LEU A 57 -12.62 9.35 -13.16
C LEU A 57 -13.56 10.52 -12.85
N GLY A 58 -13.21 11.37 -11.88
CA GLY A 58 -13.95 12.59 -11.55
C GLY A 58 -14.12 13.51 -12.76
N LEU A 59 -13.02 13.84 -13.45
CA LEU A 59 -13.03 14.65 -14.68
C LEU A 59 -13.83 14.00 -15.82
N SER A 60 -13.92 12.67 -15.85
CA SER A 60 -14.71 11.90 -16.83
C SER A 60 -16.19 11.79 -16.45
N GLY A 61 -16.62 12.51 -15.40
CA GLY A 61 -18.01 12.57 -14.96
C GLY A 61 -18.40 11.49 -13.97
N GLN A 62 -17.45 10.81 -13.31
CA GLN A 62 -17.70 9.84 -12.25
C GLN A 62 -17.24 10.39 -10.88
N PRO A 63 -18.09 11.13 -10.15
CA PRO A 63 -17.69 11.86 -8.95
C PRO A 63 -17.55 11.01 -7.68
N LEU A 64 -18.16 9.82 -7.65
CA LEU A 64 -18.10 8.88 -6.53
C LEU A 64 -17.18 7.71 -6.89
N SER A 65 -15.87 7.91 -6.70
CA SER A 65 -14.86 6.90 -6.97
C SER A 65 -13.70 6.89 -5.97
N GLY A 66 -13.01 5.75 -5.90
CA GLY A 66 -11.92 5.48 -4.95
C GLY A 66 -11.28 4.11 -5.17
N PRO A 67 -10.06 3.89 -4.65
CA PRO A 67 -9.38 2.60 -4.73
C PRO A 67 -9.81 1.64 -3.62
N ASP A 68 -9.30 0.41 -3.70
CA ASP A 68 -9.21 -0.45 -2.53
C ASP A 68 -8.01 0.00 -1.70
N ILE A 69 -8.29 0.65 -0.57
CA ILE A 69 -7.27 1.28 0.28
C ILE A 69 -6.38 0.20 0.89
N GLY A 70 -5.07 0.33 0.70
CA GLY A 70 -4.06 -0.65 1.08
C GLY A 70 -3.67 -1.63 -0.03
N GLY A 71 -4.45 -1.72 -1.10
CA GLY A 71 -4.24 -2.68 -2.18
C GLY A 71 -5.21 -3.85 -2.10
N PHE A 72 -5.74 -4.25 -3.25
CA PHE A 72 -6.54 -5.46 -3.38
C PHE A 72 -5.67 -6.72 -3.34
N ALA A 73 -4.61 -6.77 -4.15
CA ALA A 73 -3.76 -7.95 -4.27
C ALA A 73 -2.42 -7.78 -3.55
N GLY A 74 -1.99 -8.84 -2.86
CA GLY A 74 -0.83 -8.85 -1.98
C GLY A 74 -1.12 -8.29 -0.58
N ASN A 75 -0.05 -8.09 0.20
CA ASN A 75 -0.14 -7.63 1.59
C ASN A 75 0.50 -6.25 1.73
N ALA A 76 -0.26 -5.29 2.24
CA ALA A 76 0.29 -3.99 2.60
C ALA A 76 1.26 -4.13 3.78
N THR A 77 2.30 -3.30 3.81
CA THR A 77 3.03 -3.08 5.06
C THR A 77 2.23 -2.11 5.95
N PRO A 78 2.43 -2.12 7.28
CA PRO A 78 1.75 -1.17 8.16
C PRO A 78 1.89 0.28 7.71
N ARG A 79 3.11 0.71 7.36
CA ARG A 79 3.34 2.08 6.89
C ARG A 79 2.64 2.38 5.57
N LEU A 80 2.63 1.43 4.62
CA LEU A 80 1.90 1.60 3.37
C LEU A 80 0.40 1.73 3.64
N PHE A 81 -0.17 0.86 4.45
CA PHE A 81 -1.59 0.86 4.79
C PHE A 81 -1.99 2.16 5.50
N GLY A 82 -1.25 2.58 6.53
CA GLY A 82 -1.53 3.81 7.26
C GLY A 82 -1.45 5.07 6.38
N ARG A 83 -0.44 5.16 5.49
CA ARG A 83 -0.31 6.30 4.56
C ARG A 83 -1.40 6.28 3.47
N TRP A 84 -1.77 5.09 2.99
CA TRP A 84 -2.89 4.94 2.05
C TRP A 84 -4.22 5.29 2.73
N MET A 85 -4.46 4.89 3.97
CA MET A 85 -5.66 5.28 4.71
C MET A 85 -5.71 6.79 4.93
N GLY A 86 -4.57 7.43 5.22
CA GLY A 86 -4.44 8.88 5.35
C GLY A 86 -4.98 9.65 4.14
N VAL A 87 -4.55 9.29 2.93
CA VAL A 87 -5.04 9.94 1.69
C VAL A 87 -6.41 9.39 1.24
N GLY A 88 -6.62 8.08 1.39
CA GLY A 88 -7.81 7.35 0.95
C GLY A 88 -9.07 7.75 1.71
N SER A 89 -8.94 8.14 2.97
CA SER A 89 -10.06 8.65 3.77
C SER A 89 -10.62 9.98 3.22
N LEU A 90 -9.85 10.71 2.43
CA LEU A 90 -10.24 11.98 1.80
C LEU A 90 -10.75 11.82 0.36
N PHE A 91 -10.75 10.59 -0.19
CA PHE A 91 -11.37 10.32 -1.49
C PHE A 91 -12.90 10.27 -1.42
N PRO A 92 -13.61 10.53 -2.54
CA PRO A 92 -15.07 10.47 -2.58
C PRO A 92 -15.63 9.11 -2.12
N PHE A 93 -15.04 8.02 -2.60
CA PHE A 93 -15.29 6.67 -2.11
C PHE A 93 -14.09 6.18 -1.27
N CYS A 94 -14.35 5.72 -0.06
CA CYS A 94 -13.33 5.30 0.91
C CYS A 94 -13.68 3.90 1.42
N ARG A 95 -12.87 2.90 1.07
CA ARG A 95 -13.05 1.49 1.45
C ARG A 95 -11.70 0.78 1.55
N GLY A 96 -11.41 0.17 2.71
CA GLY A 96 -10.38 -0.88 2.80
C GLY A 96 -10.95 -2.20 2.30
N HIS A 97 -10.23 -2.89 1.42
CA HIS A 97 -10.66 -4.16 0.82
C HIS A 97 -9.46 -4.89 0.22
N SER A 98 -9.45 -6.21 0.34
CA SER A 98 -8.42 -7.07 -0.26
C SER A 98 -8.98 -8.41 -0.74
N GLU A 99 -8.13 -9.15 -1.44
CA GLU A 99 -8.43 -10.51 -1.87
C GLU A 99 -8.49 -11.50 -0.70
N ALA A 100 -9.10 -12.66 -0.95
CA ALA A 100 -9.06 -13.73 0.03
C ALA A 100 -7.60 -14.19 0.23
N GLU A 101 -7.26 -14.64 1.44
CA GLU A 101 -5.93 -15.15 1.81
C GLU A 101 -4.82 -14.09 1.94
N SER A 102 -5.12 -12.80 1.69
CA SER A 102 -4.27 -11.68 2.13
C SER A 102 -4.43 -11.41 3.64
N THR A 103 -3.55 -10.60 4.23
CA THR A 103 -3.80 -9.95 5.52
C THR A 103 -5.11 -9.16 5.46
N ASP A 104 -5.89 -9.24 6.53
CA ASP A 104 -7.10 -8.45 6.75
C ASP A 104 -6.80 -6.96 6.56
N HIS A 105 -7.52 -6.27 5.67
CA HIS A 105 -7.31 -4.85 5.34
C HIS A 105 -8.17 -3.89 6.18
N GLU A 106 -8.48 -4.30 7.42
CA GLU A 106 -9.08 -3.49 8.46
C GLU A 106 -8.00 -2.70 9.24
N PRO A 107 -8.33 -1.50 9.78
CA PRO A 107 -7.35 -0.64 10.47
C PRO A 107 -6.54 -1.28 11.60
N TRP A 108 -7.11 -2.25 12.31
CA TRP A 108 -6.50 -2.91 13.47
C TRP A 108 -5.57 -4.08 13.10
N SER A 109 -5.48 -4.43 11.82
CA SER A 109 -4.71 -5.60 11.36
C SER A 109 -3.21 -5.32 11.16
N PHE A 110 -2.76 -4.08 11.36
CA PHE A 110 -1.42 -3.60 11.02
C PHE A 110 -0.64 -3.04 12.22
N GLY A 111 -1.01 -3.41 13.44
CA GLY A 111 -0.40 -2.93 14.68
C GLY A 111 -0.94 -1.59 15.19
N GLU A 112 -0.65 -1.28 16.46
CA GLU A 112 -1.25 -0.16 17.20
C GLU A 112 -0.92 1.21 16.59
N GLU A 113 0.31 1.39 16.09
CA GLU A 113 0.76 2.64 15.46
C GLU A 113 0.01 2.91 14.15
N CYS A 114 -0.16 1.87 13.32
CA CYS A 114 -0.93 1.98 12.09
C CYS A 114 -2.42 2.22 12.40
N GLU A 115 -2.97 1.52 13.39
CA GLU A 115 -4.34 1.70 13.82
C GLU A 115 -4.60 3.14 14.28
N GLU A 116 -3.67 3.76 15.03
CA GLU A 116 -3.80 5.17 15.42
C GLU A 116 -3.82 6.12 14.22
N VAL A 117 -2.91 5.95 13.27
CA VAL A 117 -2.91 6.77 12.06
C VAL A 117 -4.23 6.60 11.29
N CYS A 118 -4.71 5.37 11.14
CA CYS A 118 -5.99 5.10 10.50
C CYS A 118 -7.16 5.74 11.26
N ARG A 119 -7.14 5.71 12.59
CA ARG A 119 -8.16 6.33 13.45
C ARG A 119 -8.18 7.83 13.28
N LEU A 120 -7.02 8.49 13.24
CA LEU A 120 -6.91 9.93 12.96
C LEU A 120 -7.42 10.24 11.55
N ALA A 121 -7.01 9.47 10.53
CA ALA A 121 -7.47 9.64 9.15
C ALA A 121 -9.00 9.52 9.00
N LEU A 122 -9.62 8.55 9.68
CA LEU A 122 -11.07 8.35 9.65
C LEU A 122 -11.80 9.45 10.43
N LYS A 123 -11.27 9.90 11.59
CA LYS A 123 -11.81 11.06 12.30
C LYS A 123 -11.79 12.32 11.43
N ARG A 124 -10.73 12.55 10.63
CA ARG A 124 -10.70 13.64 9.63
C ARG A 124 -11.83 13.51 8.62
N ARG A 125 -12.02 12.31 8.06
CA ARG A 125 -13.13 12.05 7.12
C ARG A 125 -14.48 12.41 7.73
N TYR A 126 -14.78 11.90 8.94
CA TYR A 126 -16.06 12.15 9.60
C TYR A 126 -16.29 13.64 9.91
N ARG A 127 -15.25 14.34 10.39
CA ARG A 127 -15.30 15.81 10.54
C ARG A 127 -15.59 16.53 9.23
N LEU A 128 -15.08 16.04 8.11
CA LEU A 128 -15.26 16.64 6.78
C LEU A 128 -16.50 16.15 6.03
N ILE A 129 -17.34 15.27 6.59
CA ILE A 129 -18.57 14.81 5.94
C ILE A 129 -19.47 15.97 5.50
N PRO A 130 -19.71 17.03 6.31
CA PRO A 130 -20.53 18.16 5.87
C PRO A 130 -19.98 18.84 4.59
N LEU A 131 -18.66 18.98 4.48
CA LEU A 131 -17.99 19.48 3.27
C LEU A 131 -18.16 18.50 2.11
N ILE A 132 -17.80 17.22 2.30
CA ILE A 132 -17.85 16.19 1.25
C ILE A 132 -19.28 16.04 0.70
N TYR A 133 -20.28 16.06 1.58
CA TYR A 133 -21.69 15.97 1.20
C TYR A 133 -22.16 17.19 0.40
N THR A 134 -21.72 18.39 0.79
CA THR A 134 -21.94 19.61 0.02
C THR A 134 -21.29 19.56 -1.36
N LEU A 135 -20.10 18.96 -1.47
CA LEU A 135 -19.43 18.75 -2.75
C LEU A 135 -20.17 17.75 -3.64
N PHE A 136 -20.77 16.68 -3.07
CA PHE A 136 -21.64 15.79 -3.82
C PHE A 136 -22.89 16.50 -4.35
N TYR A 137 -23.47 17.42 -3.59
CA TYR A 137 -24.56 18.25 -4.08
C TYR A 137 -24.13 19.12 -5.27
N PHE A 138 -22.92 19.70 -5.24
CA PHE A 138 -22.39 20.44 -6.39
C PHE A 138 -22.03 19.52 -7.57
N ALA A 139 -21.55 18.31 -7.33
CA ALA A 139 -21.37 17.31 -8.39
C ALA A 139 -22.70 16.96 -9.06
N HIS A 140 -23.76 16.78 -8.27
CA HIS A 140 -25.11 16.51 -8.77
C HIS A 140 -25.70 17.67 -9.60
N THR A 141 -25.55 18.91 -9.11
CA THR A 141 -26.23 20.09 -9.70
C THR A 141 -25.41 20.82 -10.76
N ARG A 142 -24.08 20.79 -10.66
CA ARG A 142 -23.16 21.56 -11.53
C ARG A 142 -22.20 20.68 -12.32
N GLY A 143 -22.05 19.40 -11.96
CA GLY A 143 -21.10 18.48 -12.58
C GLY A 143 -19.65 18.68 -12.13
N THR A 144 -19.38 19.53 -11.13
CA THR A 144 -18.03 19.69 -10.57
C THR A 144 -17.64 18.42 -9.80
N PRO A 145 -16.47 17.81 -10.06
CA PRO A 145 -16.03 16.64 -9.32
C PRO A 145 -15.86 16.92 -7.82
N VAL A 146 -16.02 15.92 -6.96
CA VAL A 146 -15.84 16.06 -5.50
C VAL A 146 -14.36 16.27 -5.15
N ALA A 147 -13.49 15.42 -5.68
CA ALA A 147 -12.05 15.62 -5.67
C ALA A 147 -11.62 16.17 -7.05
N THR A 148 -10.90 17.29 -7.07
CA THR A 148 -10.45 17.96 -8.29
C THR A 148 -8.94 18.11 -8.35
N PRO A 149 -8.31 18.13 -9.53
CA PRO A 149 -6.87 18.33 -9.64
C PRO A 149 -6.43 19.68 -9.09
N THR A 150 -5.21 19.76 -8.56
CA THR A 150 -4.64 20.99 -7.98
C THR A 150 -4.64 22.18 -8.96
N PHE A 151 -4.51 21.94 -10.26
CA PHE A 151 -4.56 23.02 -11.27
C PHE A 151 -5.92 23.75 -11.34
N PHE A 152 -7.00 23.23 -10.73
CA PHE A 152 -8.26 23.96 -10.62
C PHE A 152 -8.13 25.22 -9.74
N ALA A 153 -7.14 25.25 -8.84
CA ALA A 153 -6.85 26.44 -8.03
C ALA A 153 -6.37 27.63 -8.87
N ASP A 154 -5.53 27.36 -9.88
CA ASP A 154 -5.05 28.34 -10.86
C ASP A 154 -4.85 27.67 -12.23
N PRO A 155 -5.88 27.63 -13.10
CA PRO A 155 -5.79 26.99 -14.41
C PRO A 155 -4.77 27.62 -15.36
N LYS A 156 -4.30 28.83 -15.07
CA LYS A 156 -3.31 29.55 -15.87
C LYS A 156 -1.87 29.12 -15.59
N ASP A 157 -1.63 28.46 -14.46
CA ASP A 157 -0.32 27.90 -14.12
C ASP A 157 -0.20 26.46 -14.63
N PRO A 158 0.55 26.21 -15.72
CA PRO A 158 0.71 24.87 -16.26
C PRO A 158 1.55 23.95 -15.36
N SER A 159 2.33 24.50 -14.42
CA SER A 159 3.18 23.69 -13.52
C SER A 159 2.33 22.81 -12.59
N LEU A 160 1.16 23.30 -12.17
CA LEU A 160 0.22 22.58 -11.30
C LEU A 160 -0.33 21.29 -11.90
N ARG A 161 -0.24 21.11 -13.23
CA ARG A 161 -0.66 19.87 -13.90
C ARG A 161 0.29 18.70 -13.67
N LYS A 162 1.50 18.97 -13.18
CA LYS A 162 2.52 17.96 -12.86
C LYS A 162 2.44 17.46 -11.42
N LEU A 163 1.55 18.01 -10.60
CA LEU A 163 1.38 17.61 -9.22
C LEU A 163 0.51 16.35 -9.15
N GLU A 164 1.15 15.21 -8.87
CA GLU A 164 0.49 13.89 -8.82
C GLU A 164 0.20 13.42 -7.38
N ASN A 165 0.71 14.14 -6.37
CA ASN A 165 0.56 13.82 -4.96
C ASN A 165 -0.34 14.81 -4.19
N SER A 166 -1.16 15.60 -4.90
CA SER A 166 -2.10 16.55 -4.31
C SER A 166 -3.40 16.65 -5.09
N PHE A 167 -4.46 17.04 -4.40
CA PHE A 167 -5.76 17.33 -4.98
C PHE A 167 -6.55 18.32 -4.12
N LEU A 168 -7.62 18.87 -4.69
CA LEU A 168 -8.54 19.76 -4.01
C LEU A 168 -9.82 19.01 -3.62
N LEU A 169 -10.20 19.11 -2.35
CA LEU A 169 -11.51 18.76 -1.85
C LEU A 169 -12.29 20.06 -1.63
N GLY A 170 -12.94 20.54 -2.70
CA GLY A 170 -13.51 21.89 -2.72
C GLY A 170 -12.40 22.95 -2.55
N PRO A 171 -12.47 23.84 -1.54
CA PRO A 171 -11.42 24.83 -1.28
C PRO A 171 -10.24 24.30 -0.45
N VAL A 172 -10.25 23.02 -0.04
CA VAL A 172 -9.17 22.41 0.76
C VAL A 172 -8.17 21.73 -0.17
N LEU A 173 -6.92 22.18 -0.15
CA LEU A 173 -5.81 21.47 -0.78
C LEU A 173 -5.32 20.37 0.16
N VAL A 174 -5.39 19.14 -0.34
CA VAL A 174 -4.86 17.93 0.28
C VAL A 174 -3.53 17.62 -0.39
N TYR A 175 -2.48 17.53 0.41
CA TYR A 175 -1.13 17.20 -0.07
C TYR A 175 -0.61 15.99 0.70
N ALA A 176 -0.28 14.90 0.02
CA ALA A 176 0.09 13.64 0.65
C ALA A 176 1.50 13.21 0.26
N SER A 177 2.20 12.53 1.17
CA SER A 177 3.35 11.73 0.78
C SER A 177 2.86 10.38 0.26
N THR A 178 3.42 9.95 -0.87
CA THR A 178 3.08 8.68 -1.53
C THR A 178 4.31 7.82 -1.81
N THR A 179 5.45 8.14 -1.21
CA THR A 179 6.71 7.40 -1.37
C THR A 179 7.13 6.81 -0.03
N PRO A 180 7.84 5.67 0.03
CA PRO A 180 8.16 5.01 1.30
C PRO A 180 9.03 5.88 2.22
N ASN A 181 10.03 6.56 1.65
CA ASN A 181 11.14 7.14 2.39
C ASN A 181 10.92 8.59 2.87
N GLN A 182 9.77 9.19 2.56
CA GLN A 182 9.48 10.58 2.92
C GLN A 182 8.15 10.65 3.68
N GLY A 183 8.18 11.14 4.92
CA GLY A 183 6.99 11.63 5.60
C GLY A 183 6.61 13.02 5.10
N LEU A 184 5.44 13.49 5.49
CA LEU A 184 4.97 14.85 5.18
C LEU A 184 5.94 15.94 5.66
N ASP A 185 6.63 15.71 6.77
CA ASP A 185 7.64 16.59 7.37
C ASP A 185 8.84 16.87 6.44
N LYS A 186 9.08 16.00 5.46
CA LYS A 186 10.21 16.07 4.51
C LYS A 186 9.77 16.42 3.08
N LEU A 187 8.48 16.62 2.86
CA LEU A 187 7.92 16.82 1.53
C LEU A 187 7.97 18.30 1.14
N GLU A 188 8.52 18.59 -0.03
CA GLU A 188 8.41 19.94 -0.61
C GLU A 188 6.99 20.17 -1.13
N VAL A 189 6.26 21.05 -0.46
CA VAL A 189 4.88 21.41 -0.82
C VAL A 189 4.89 22.58 -1.79
N THR A 190 4.37 22.36 -2.99
CA THR A 190 4.14 23.44 -3.96
C THR A 190 2.71 23.96 -3.83
N LEU A 191 2.55 25.17 -3.29
CA LEU A 191 1.25 25.82 -3.14
C LEU A 191 0.88 26.62 -4.40
N PRO A 192 -0.39 26.57 -4.85
CA PRO A 192 -0.88 27.47 -5.89
C PRO A 192 -0.75 28.94 -5.47
N LYS A 193 -0.78 29.86 -6.45
CA LYS A 193 -0.78 31.30 -6.17
C LYS A 193 -1.97 31.70 -5.28
N GLY A 194 -1.72 32.56 -4.30
CA GLY A 194 -2.73 33.12 -3.39
C GLY A 194 -2.47 32.76 -1.94
N ILE A 195 -3.46 33.00 -1.09
CA ILE A 195 -3.41 32.66 0.34
C ILE A 195 -3.83 31.20 0.52
N TRP A 196 -3.00 30.43 1.20
CA TRP A 196 -3.26 29.05 1.59
C TRP A 196 -2.83 28.87 3.05
N LEU A 197 -3.80 28.67 3.93
CA LEU A 197 -3.55 28.57 5.37
C LEU A 197 -3.57 27.10 5.79
N GLY A 198 -2.44 26.59 6.26
CA GLY A 198 -2.33 25.23 6.79
C GLY A 198 -3.14 25.05 8.07
N PHE A 199 -3.79 23.90 8.23
CA PHE A 199 -4.56 23.56 9.42
C PHE A 199 -4.55 22.04 9.68
N ASP A 200 -4.86 21.67 10.92
CA ASP A 200 -5.09 20.29 11.35
C ASP A 200 -6.27 20.23 12.34
N PHE A 201 -6.62 19.04 12.82
CA PHE A 201 -7.61 18.88 13.89
C PHE A 201 -6.95 18.43 15.20
N SER A 202 -5.77 18.99 15.50
CA SER A 202 -4.85 18.54 16.55
C SER A 202 -4.45 17.07 16.40
N ASP A 203 -4.32 16.64 15.16
CA ASP A 203 -4.07 15.25 14.73
C ASP A 203 -2.89 15.15 13.76
N SER A 204 -1.94 16.09 13.84
CA SER A 204 -0.77 16.11 12.96
C SER A 204 0.09 14.87 13.11
N HIS A 205 0.40 14.25 11.97
CA HIS A 205 1.19 13.03 11.89
C HIS A 205 1.95 12.98 10.54
N PRO A 206 3.21 12.49 10.49
CA PRO A 206 3.98 12.41 9.23
C PRO A 206 3.33 11.56 8.12
N ASP A 207 2.50 10.60 8.49
CA ASP A 207 1.78 9.70 7.57
C ASP A 207 0.38 10.18 7.16
N LEU A 208 -0.08 11.32 7.68
CA LEU A 208 -1.34 11.93 7.27
C LEU A 208 -1.12 13.06 6.26
N PRO A 209 -2.08 13.33 5.35
CA PRO A 209 -1.96 14.45 4.43
C PRO A 209 -1.91 15.81 5.13
N ALA A 210 -1.16 16.76 4.57
CA ALA A 210 -1.31 18.18 4.92
C ALA A 210 -2.59 18.73 4.32
N LEU A 211 -3.26 19.60 5.09
CA LEU A 211 -4.45 20.31 4.66
C LEU A 211 -4.17 21.81 4.64
N TYR A 212 -4.53 22.46 3.54
CA TYR A 212 -4.48 23.91 3.40
C TYR A 212 -5.83 24.44 2.95
N LEU A 213 -6.37 25.41 3.67
CA LEU A 213 -7.60 26.09 3.26
C LEU A 213 -7.25 27.31 2.40
N LYS A 214 -7.84 27.39 1.21
CA LYS A 214 -7.71 28.55 0.33
C LYS A 214 -8.30 29.80 1.00
N GLY A 215 -7.56 30.91 1.03
CA GLY A 215 -8.08 32.20 1.45
C GLY A 215 -9.30 32.61 0.64
N GLY A 216 -10.28 33.21 1.29
CA GLY A 216 -11.59 33.49 0.71
C GLY A 216 -12.63 32.41 0.96
N SER A 217 -12.32 31.39 1.77
CA SER A 217 -13.17 30.20 1.92
C SER A 217 -13.63 29.96 3.35
N ILE A 218 -14.84 29.44 3.47
CA ILE A 218 -15.41 28.88 4.70
C ILE A 218 -15.77 27.41 4.43
N ILE A 219 -15.38 26.49 5.31
CA ILE A 219 -15.80 25.10 5.24
C ILE A 219 -16.57 24.66 6.49
N PRO A 220 -17.66 23.88 6.33
CA PRO A 220 -18.35 23.26 7.46
C PRO A 220 -17.59 22.01 7.93
N VAL A 221 -17.43 21.88 9.24
CA VAL A 221 -16.75 20.79 9.93
C VAL A 221 -17.67 20.26 11.02
N GLY A 222 -17.98 18.96 10.97
CA GLY A 222 -18.84 18.27 11.94
C GLY A 222 -18.07 17.54 13.03
N LEU A 223 -18.80 16.76 13.83
CA LEU A 223 -18.24 15.92 14.88
C LEU A 223 -17.59 14.64 14.31
N PRO A 224 -16.57 14.08 14.99
CA PRO A 224 -15.99 12.79 14.64
C PRO A 224 -16.88 11.62 15.13
N LEU A 225 -17.96 11.35 14.40
CA LEU A 225 -18.94 10.30 14.71
C LEU A 225 -18.42 8.89 14.38
N GLN A 226 -19.02 7.85 14.97
CA GLN A 226 -18.69 6.45 14.63
C GLN A 226 -19.33 6.01 13.32
N HIS A 227 -20.55 6.48 13.06
CA HIS A 227 -21.23 6.30 11.79
C HIS A 227 -22.20 7.47 11.51
N VAL A 228 -22.52 7.69 10.23
CA VAL A 228 -23.36 8.83 9.81
C VAL A 228 -24.76 8.83 10.41
N GLY A 229 -25.29 7.66 10.79
CA GLY A 229 -26.58 7.55 11.47
C GLY A 229 -26.63 8.07 12.91
N GLU A 230 -25.49 8.40 13.53
CA GLU A 230 -25.46 9.07 14.85
C GLU A 230 -25.72 10.58 14.73
N ALA A 231 -25.54 11.14 13.53
CA ALA A 231 -25.61 12.58 13.32
C ALA A 231 -27.02 13.11 13.61
N SER A 232 -27.08 14.19 14.37
CA SER A 232 -28.29 14.97 14.58
C SER A 232 -28.17 16.33 13.88
N PRO A 233 -29.24 16.86 13.26
CA PRO A 233 -29.25 18.23 12.75
C PRO A 233 -28.92 19.29 13.82
N SER A 234 -29.17 18.98 15.10
CA SER A 234 -28.87 19.87 16.24
C SER A 234 -27.42 19.77 16.74
N ASP A 235 -26.62 18.86 16.18
CA ASP A 235 -25.21 18.72 16.57
C ASP A 235 -24.45 20.02 16.31
N GLU A 236 -23.41 20.21 17.12
CA GLU A 236 -22.48 21.31 16.94
C GLU A 236 -21.88 21.29 15.53
N LEU A 237 -21.82 22.46 14.92
CA LEU A 237 -21.15 22.67 13.65
C LEU A 237 -20.01 23.67 13.85
N THR A 238 -18.83 23.33 13.34
CA THR A 238 -17.71 24.26 13.22
C THR A 238 -17.67 24.86 11.81
N LEU A 239 -17.49 26.17 11.69
CA LEU A 239 -17.11 26.83 10.44
C LEU A 239 -15.64 27.24 10.52
N LEU A 240 -14.81 26.59 9.72
CA LEU A 240 -13.40 26.98 9.56
C LEU A 240 -13.30 28.06 8.47
N VAL A 241 -12.76 29.22 8.83
CA VAL A 241 -12.76 30.45 8.02
C VAL A 241 -11.32 30.83 7.68
N ALA A 242 -11.01 31.00 6.39
CA ALA A 242 -9.77 31.61 5.91
C ALA A 242 -10.11 32.84 5.07
N LEU A 243 -9.73 34.03 5.54
CA LEU A 243 -9.96 35.27 4.80
C LEU A 243 -9.01 35.39 3.61
N ASP A 244 -9.47 36.05 2.55
CA ASP A 244 -8.63 36.46 1.42
C ASP A 244 -7.87 37.77 1.71
N GLU A 245 -7.15 38.27 0.69
CA GLU A 245 -6.39 39.52 0.76
C GLU A 245 -7.27 40.77 0.98
N TYR A 246 -8.58 40.65 0.77
CA TYR A 246 -9.57 41.70 0.97
C TYR A 246 -10.35 41.54 2.28
N GLY A 247 -9.96 40.58 3.13
CA GLY A 247 -10.61 40.31 4.40
C GLY A 247 -11.99 39.66 4.25
N LYS A 248 -12.24 38.92 3.16
CA LYS A 248 -13.53 38.27 2.89
C LYS A 248 -13.38 36.75 2.82
N ALA A 249 -14.46 36.03 3.13
CA ALA A 249 -14.57 34.61 2.84
C ALA A 249 -16.02 34.20 2.58
N GLU A 250 -16.23 33.13 1.84
CA GLU A 250 -17.55 32.52 1.68
C GLU A 250 -17.49 30.99 1.68
N GLY A 251 -18.62 30.37 2.04
CA GLY A 251 -18.74 28.92 2.05
C GLY A 251 -20.18 28.46 2.00
N PHE A 252 -20.34 27.16 1.78
CA PHE A 252 -21.65 26.54 1.60
C PHE A 252 -21.78 25.31 2.48
N LEU A 253 -23.00 25.07 2.96
CA LEU A 253 -23.40 23.85 3.63
C LEU A 253 -24.73 23.37 3.03
N PHE A 254 -24.75 22.15 2.51
CA PHE A 254 -25.95 21.47 2.04
C PHE A 254 -26.39 20.41 3.06
N GLU A 255 -27.67 20.42 3.40
CA GLU A 255 -28.30 19.49 4.34
C GLU A 255 -29.64 19.01 3.78
N ASP A 256 -29.93 17.72 3.94
CA ASP A 256 -31.21 17.10 3.62
C ASP A 256 -31.41 15.87 4.53
N ASP A 257 -32.37 15.00 4.19
CA ASP A 257 -32.70 13.79 4.95
C ASP A 257 -31.61 12.69 4.90
N GLY A 258 -30.51 12.90 4.15
CA GLY A 258 -29.40 11.96 3.97
C GLY A 258 -29.71 10.77 3.05
N ASP A 259 -30.95 10.31 3.04
CA ASP A 259 -31.47 9.22 2.21
C ASP A 259 -32.84 9.58 1.62
N GLY A 260 -33.25 8.88 0.57
CA GLY A 260 -34.47 9.18 -0.18
C GLY A 260 -34.37 10.41 -1.11
N TYR A 261 -35.52 10.88 -1.60
CA TYR A 261 -35.57 11.81 -2.74
C TYR A 261 -36.28 13.14 -2.45
N GLU A 262 -36.56 13.46 -1.18
CA GLU A 262 -37.29 14.69 -0.82
C GLU A 262 -36.54 15.97 -1.19
N PHE A 263 -35.21 15.93 -1.27
CA PHE A 263 -34.40 17.04 -1.80
C PHE A 263 -34.80 17.45 -3.23
N THR A 264 -35.27 16.51 -4.06
CA THR A 264 -35.73 16.80 -5.43
C THR A 264 -37.03 17.60 -5.46
N LYS A 265 -37.78 17.60 -4.36
CA LYS A 265 -39.02 18.37 -4.17
C LYS A 265 -38.77 19.69 -3.44
N GLY A 266 -37.51 20.04 -3.17
CA GLY A 266 -37.13 21.25 -2.45
C GLY A 266 -36.90 21.05 -0.95
N ASN A 267 -37.11 19.85 -0.39
CA ASN A 267 -36.88 19.59 1.04
C ASN A 267 -35.40 19.36 1.34
N TYR A 268 -34.64 20.43 1.26
CA TYR A 268 -33.23 20.54 1.64
C TYR A 268 -32.97 21.95 2.20
N LEU A 269 -31.79 22.16 2.78
CA LEU A 269 -31.29 23.48 3.18
C LEU A 269 -29.89 23.66 2.58
N LEU A 270 -29.75 24.63 1.68
CA LEU A 270 -28.45 25.10 1.23
C LEU A 270 -28.18 26.46 1.88
N THR A 271 -27.19 26.53 2.75
CA THR A 271 -26.80 27.76 3.44
C THR A 271 -25.52 28.33 2.82
N ARG A 272 -25.53 29.61 2.46
CA ARG A 272 -24.33 30.37 2.10
C ARG A 272 -23.89 31.23 3.28
N TYR A 273 -22.72 30.95 3.82
CA TYR A 273 -22.08 31.76 4.85
C TYR A 273 -21.12 32.76 4.20
N VAL A 274 -21.03 33.96 4.77
CA VAL A 274 -20.06 34.98 4.37
C VAL A 274 -19.38 35.53 5.61
N ALA A 275 -18.07 35.71 5.55
CA ALA A 275 -17.28 36.42 6.53
C ALA A 275 -16.70 37.70 5.90
N GLU A 276 -16.74 38.80 6.63
CA GLU A 276 -16.13 40.06 6.21
C GLU A 276 -15.44 40.74 7.40
N LEU A 277 -14.18 41.13 7.19
CA LEU A 277 -13.39 41.92 8.13
C LEU A 277 -13.71 43.40 7.95
N GLN A 278 -14.15 44.04 9.03
CA GLN A 278 -14.30 45.49 9.10
C GLN A 278 -13.55 46.01 10.32
N SER A 279 -12.58 46.90 10.08
CA SER A 279 -11.62 47.38 11.09
C SER A 279 -10.83 46.23 11.73
N SER A 280 -11.29 45.71 12.88
CA SER A 280 -10.67 44.62 13.63
C SER A 280 -11.68 43.53 14.00
N VAL A 281 -12.85 43.50 13.36
CA VAL A 281 -13.91 42.54 13.67
C VAL A 281 -14.27 41.77 12.40
N VAL A 282 -14.13 40.45 12.45
CA VAL A 282 -14.64 39.55 11.41
C VAL A 282 -16.07 39.20 11.74
N THR A 283 -16.99 39.57 10.86
CA THR A 283 -18.40 39.27 11.03
C THR A 283 -18.79 38.11 10.12
N VAL A 284 -19.33 37.04 10.69
CA VAL A 284 -19.82 35.86 9.98
C VAL A 284 -21.34 35.84 10.01
N ILE A 285 -21.96 35.74 8.83
CA ILE A 285 -23.41 35.76 8.67
C ILE A 285 -23.90 34.63 7.75
N VAL A 286 -25.16 34.24 7.94
CA VAL A 286 -25.93 33.56 6.90
C VAL A 286 -26.36 34.60 5.86
N HIS A 287 -25.73 34.57 4.69
CA HIS A 287 -26.02 35.53 3.63
C HIS A 287 -27.24 35.13 2.78
N LYS A 288 -27.40 33.82 2.52
CA LYS A 288 -28.54 33.29 1.75
C LYS A 288 -28.88 31.87 2.18
N THR A 289 -30.17 31.52 2.08
CA THR A 289 -30.66 30.14 2.20
C THR A 289 -31.49 29.75 0.98
N GLU A 290 -31.46 28.46 0.63
CA GLU A 290 -32.30 27.87 -0.41
C GLU A 290 -32.88 26.53 0.08
N GLY A 291 -34.05 26.17 -0.46
CA GLY A 291 -34.81 24.98 -0.06
C GLY A 291 -35.80 25.25 1.07
N SER A 292 -36.65 24.27 1.39
CA SER A 292 -37.72 24.36 2.37
C SER A 292 -37.41 23.69 3.71
N TRP A 293 -36.25 23.05 3.84
CA TRP A 293 -35.86 22.39 5.08
C TRP A 293 -35.60 23.43 6.17
N LYS A 294 -36.17 23.21 7.35
CA LYS A 294 -36.06 24.16 8.46
C LYS A 294 -34.65 24.14 9.02
N ARG A 295 -34.01 25.31 9.12
CA ARG A 295 -32.71 25.45 9.80
C ARG A 295 -32.77 24.87 11.21
N PRO A 296 -31.87 23.94 11.57
CA PRO A 296 -31.81 23.41 12.92
C PRO A 296 -31.30 24.47 13.90
N THR A 297 -31.76 24.39 15.14
CA THR A 297 -31.15 25.16 16.23
C THR A 297 -29.98 24.37 16.77
N ARG A 298 -28.76 24.88 16.57
CA ARG A 298 -27.50 24.25 16.99
C ARG A 298 -26.46 25.28 17.40
N HIS A 299 -25.48 24.83 18.16
CA HIS A 299 -24.29 25.62 18.45
C HIS A 299 -23.41 25.71 17.20
N LEU A 300 -22.95 26.93 16.93
CA LEU A 300 -22.04 27.23 15.82
C LEU A 300 -20.72 27.72 16.41
N HIS A 301 -19.65 27.01 16.10
CA HIS A 301 -18.29 27.33 16.49
C HIS A 301 -17.56 27.92 15.28
N ILE A 302 -17.12 29.17 15.36
CA ILE A 302 -16.33 29.78 14.28
C ILE A 302 -14.87 29.63 14.64
N GLN A 303 -14.08 29.06 13.73
CA GLN A 303 -12.62 29.00 13.84
C GLN A 303 -12.00 29.80 12.70
N LEU A 304 -11.40 30.94 13.03
CA LEU A 304 -10.75 31.83 12.07
C LEU A 304 -9.25 31.53 12.00
N LEU A 305 -8.76 31.09 10.84
CA LEU A 305 -7.35 30.83 10.58
C LEU A 305 -6.56 32.12 10.45
N LEU A 306 -5.45 32.21 11.20
CA LEU A 306 -4.50 33.33 11.17
C LEU A 306 -3.20 33.03 10.43
N GLY A 307 -2.89 31.76 10.20
CA GLY A 307 -1.63 31.27 9.63
C GLY A 307 -0.84 30.37 10.57
N GLY A 308 0.06 29.54 10.04
CA GLY A 308 0.86 28.58 10.84
C GLY A 308 0.04 27.62 11.71
N GLY A 309 -1.22 27.33 11.33
CA GLY A 309 -2.17 26.55 12.12
C GLY A 309 -2.86 27.32 13.27
N ALA A 310 -2.48 28.57 13.53
CA ALA A 310 -3.10 29.37 14.59
C ALA A 310 -4.54 29.75 14.23
N MET A 311 -5.42 29.67 15.22
CA MET A 311 -6.85 29.96 15.09
C MET A 311 -7.33 30.88 16.21
N LEU A 312 -8.33 31.70 15.91
CA LEU A 312 -9.19 32.33 16.91
C LEU A 312 -10.56 31.68 16.86
N ASP A 313 -11.19 31.52 18.01
CA ASP A 313 -12.53 30.96 18.07
C ASP A 313 -13.56 31.88 18.72
N THR A 314 -14.82 31.65 18.35
CA THR A 314 -15.99 32.17 19.06
C THR A 314 -17.15 31.21 18.88
N TRP A 315 -18.14 31.32 19.77
CA TRP A 315 -19.32 30.46 19.80
C TRP A 315 -20.59 31.28 19.67
N GLY A 316 -21.60 30.68 19.05
CA GLY A 316 -22.95 31.22 19.04
C GLY A 316 -23.96 30.23 18.50
N VAL A 317 -25.03 30.74 17.88
CA VAL A 317 -26.14 29.93 17.36
C VAL A 317 -26.18 30.05 15.83
N ASP A 318 -26.37 28.91 15.15
CA ASP A 318 -26.48 28.90 13.69
C ASP A 318 -27.67 29.73 13.20
N GLY A 319 -27.42 30.68 12.30
CA GLY A 319 -28.40 31.64 11.79
C GLY A 319 -28.27 33.05 12.38
N GLU A 320 -27.54 33.22 13.48
CA GLU A 320 -27.25 34.53 14.05
C GLU A 320 -26.01 35.17 13.43
N VAL A 321 -25.82 36.47 13.72
CA VAL A 321 -24.61 37.21 13.34
C VAL A 321 -23.55 36.96 14.40
N LEU A 322 -22.39 36.43 13.99
CA LEU A 322 -21.28 36.13 14.89
C LEU A 322 -20.10 37.04 14.61
N HIS A 323 -19.40 37.43 15.67
CA HIS A 323 -18.25 38.33 15.61
C HIS A 323 -17.01 37.67 16.21
N VAL A 324 -15.90 37.74 15.48
CA VAL A 324 -14.57 37.36 15.95
C VAL A 324 -13.71 38.62 15.98
N ASN A 325 -13.21 39.00 17.16
CA ASN A 325 -12.33 40.15 17.29
C ASN A 325 -10.91 39.73 16.94
N LEU A 326 -10.31 40.38 15.95
CA LEU A 326 -8.91 40.22 15.63
C LEU A 326 -8.04 40.95 16.68
N PRO A 327 -7.05 40.26 17.26
CA PRO A 327 -6.07 40.88 18.13
C PRO A 327 -5.08 41.72 17.31
N SER A 328 -4.17 42.41 18.00
CA SER A 328 -3.11 43.18 17.34
C SER A 328 -2.19 42.29 16.48
N GLU A 329 -1.53 42.86 15.47
CA GLU A 329 -0.60 42.12 14.61
C GLU A 329 0.54 41.44 15.40
N GLU A 330 0.98 42.06 16.50
CA GLU A 330 2.00 41.50 17.39
C GLU A 330 1.49 40.24 18.13
N GLU A 331 0.24 40.26 18.57
CA GLU A 331 -0.42 39.12 19.20
C GLU A 331 -0.67 37.99 18.18
N VAL A 332 -1.13 38.33 16.97
CA VAL A 332 -1.27 37.35 15.87
C VAL A 332 0.08 36.68 15.61
N SER A 333 1.16 37.45 15.47
CA SER A 333 2.50 36.92 15.24
C SER A 333 2.95 35.96 16.34
N LYS A 334 2.66 36.27 17.61
CA LYS A 334 2.94 35.38 18.75
C LYS A 334 2.13 34.09 18.71
N LEU A 335 0.84 34.17 18.34
CA LEU A 335 -0.03 33.00 18.21
C LEU A 335 0.45 32.08 17.10
N VAL A 336 0.79 32.63 15.93
CA VAL A 336 1.34 31.89 14.78
C VAL A 336 2.63 31.16 15.18
N LEU A 337 3.60 31.86 15.77
CA LEU A 337 4.86 31.25 16.21
C LEU A 337 4.64 30.13 17.25
N THR A 338 3.69 30.31 18.17
CA THR A 338 3.35 29.31 19.18
C THR A 338 2.72 28.07 18.53
N SER A 339 1.82 28.28 17.58
CA SER A 339 1.16 27.20 16.83
C SER A 339 2.16 26.41 15.98
N GLU A 340 3.03 27.09 15.23
CA GLU A 340 4.07 26.43 14.43
C GLU A 340 5.03 25.61 15.28
N LYS A 341 5.39 26.12 16.46
CA LYS A 341 6.21 25.36 17.42
C LYS A 341 5.48 24.11 17.90
N LYS A 342 4.21 24.24 18.29
CA LYS A 342 3.39 23.10 18.72
C LYS A 342 3.24 22.06 17.62
N TYR A 343 3.01 22.48 16.38
CA TYR A 343 2.92 21.61 15.21
C TYR A 343 4.23 20.83 15.00
N LYS A 344 5.39 21.49 15.05
CA LYS A 344 6.70 20.83 14.97
C LYS A 344 6.92 19.84 16.10
N GLU A 345 6.62 20.23 17.34
CA GLU A 345 6.73 19.34 18.50
C GLU A 345 5.82 18.11 18.39
N GLN A 346 4.62 18.25 17.79
CA GLN A 346 3.72 17.12 17.55
C GLN A 346 4.28 16.17 16.49
N LEU A 347 4.79 16.69 15.37
CA LEU A 347 5.43 15.86 14.34
C LEU A 347 6.66 15.12 14.86
N GLU A 348 7.48 15.77 15.70
CA GLU A 348 8.67 15.14 16.30
C GLU A 348 8.33 14.06 17.34
N LYS A 349 7.19 14.21 18.04
CA LYS A 349 6.71 13.24 19.04
C LYS A 349 5.87 12.11 18.43
N ALA A 350 5.42 12.26 17.18
CA ALA A 350 4.60 11.26 16.51
C ALA A 350 5.37 9.94 16.39
N ILE A 351 4.77 8.87 16.90
CA ILE A 351 5.34 7.52 16.78
C ILE A 351 5.19 7.10 15.33
N GLN A 352 6.29 6.84 14.65
CA GLN A 352 6.27 6.43 13.24
C GLN A 352 5.70 5.01 13.12
N ILE A 353 4.84 4.80 12.13
CA ILE A 353 4.43 3.44 11.78
C ILE A 353 5.68 2.67 11.34
N PRO A 354 5.96 1.48 11.87
CA PRO A 354 7.13 0.73 11.46
C PRO A 354 6.99 0.31 9.98
N ASP A 355 8.10 0.28 9.24
CA ASP A 355 8.11 -0.07 7.81
C ASP A 355 7.62 -1.50 7.54
N VAL A 356 7.67 -2.35 8.56
CA VAL A 356 7.23 -3.75 8.63
C VAL A 356 6.70 -3.93 10.06
N GLU A 357 5.78 -4.86 10.34
CA GLU A 357 5.67 -5.39 11.71
C GLU A 357 7.08 -5.73 12.20
N ASP A 358 7.40 -5.48 13.46
CA ASP A 358 8.75 -5.57 14.01
C ASP A 358 9.33 -7.01 13.93
N ILE A 359 9.78 -7.42 12.74
CA ILE A 359 10.51 -8.66 12.48
C ILE A 359 12.00 -8.46 12.86
N VAL A 360 12.40 -7.24 13.23
CA VAL A 360 13.78 -6.85 13.61
C VAL A 360 14.27 -7.57 14.88
N SER A 361 13.42 -8.32 15.60
CA SER A 361 13.88 -9.18 16.70
C SER A 361 14.47 -10.53 16.26
N ARG A 362 14.39 -10.90 14.97
CA ARG A 362 14.84 -12.23 14.50
C ARG A 362 16.16 -12.14 13.73
N THR A 363 17.22 -12.69 14.33
CA THR A 363 18.57 -12.76 13.74
C THR A 363 18.65 -13.89 12.70
N PRO A 364 19.17 -13.64 11.48
CA PRO A 364 19.33 -14.69 10.48
C PRO A 364 20.22 -15.82 11.01
N ILE A 365 19.93 -17.05 10.59
CA ILE A 365 20.81 -18.18 10.86
C ILE A 365 22.03 -18.02 9.96
N GLU A 366 23.21 -17.90 10.56
CA GLU A 366 24.47 -18.00 9.85
C GLU A 366 24.93 -19.46 9.85
N LEU A 367 25.29 -19.97 8.68
CA LEU A 367 25.98 -21.25 8.50
C LEU A 367 27.32 -20.96 7.84
N LYS A 368 28.40 -21.55 8.35
CA LYS A 368 29.76 -21.31 7.88
C LYS A 368 30.52 -22.63 7.66
N SER A 369 31.38 -22.61 6.66
CA SER A 369 32.45 -23.59 6.49
C SER A 369 33.77 -22.82 6.32
N SER A 370 34.88 -23.52 6.02
CA SER A 370 36.12 -22.83 5.67
C SER A 370 35.96 -21.93 4.44
N ASP A 371 35.05 -22.30 3.53
CA ASP A 371 34.96 -21.73 2.19
C ASP A 371 33.67 -20.95 1.96
N TRP A 372 32.62 -21.17 2.77
CA TRP A 372 31.31 -20.58 2.58
C TRP A 372 30.78 -19.88 3.82
N LEU A 373 30.05 -18.79 3.60
CA LEU A 373 29.20 -18.14 4.60
C LEU A 373 27.80 -17.95 4.01
N LEU A 374 26.81 -18.55 4.67
CA LEU A 374 25.39 -18.49 4.30
C LEU A 374 24.59 -17.73 5.35
N LYS A 375 23.61 -16.96 4.92
CA LYS A 375 22.59 -16.37 5.80
C LYS A 375 21.20 -16.84 5.40
N VAL A 376 20.51 -17.51 6.32
CA VAL A 376 19.20 -18.11 6.13
C VAL A 376 18.17 -17.42 7.02
N VAL A 377 16.98 -17.12 6.49
CA VAL A 377 15.88 -16.47 7.22
C VAL A 377 14.68 -17.41 7.36
N PRO A 378 14.55 -18.16 8.48
CA PRO A 378 13.43 -19.09 8.68
C PRO A 378 12.04 -18.45 8.57
N TRP A 379 11.87 -17.23 9.09
CA TRP A 379 10.58 -16.55 9.17
C TRP A 379 10.08 -15.95 7.84
N ILE A 380 10.80 -16.16 6.73
CA ILE A 380 10.36 -15.77 5.39
C ILE A 380 10.70 -16.90 4.43
N GLY A 381 9.87 -17.93 4.39
CA GLY A 381 10.01 -19.05 3.45
C GLY A 381 11.32 -19.86 3.60
N GLY A 382 12.02 -19.74 4.74
CA GLY A 382 13.34 -20.37 4.91
C GLY A 382 14.42 -19.89 3.91
N ARG A 383 14.31 -18.67 3.36
CA ARG A 383 15.15 -18.19 2.25
C ARG A 383 16.64 -18.08 2.59
N ILE A 384 17.52 -18.32 1.61
CA ILE A 384 18.94 -17.91 1.72
C ILE A 384 19.07 -16.53 1.10
N ILE A 385 19.43 -15.53 1.91
CA ILE A 385 19.57 -14.12 1.49
C ILE A 385 21.01 -13.74 1.19
N SER A 386 21.97 -14.59 1.55
CA SER A 386 23.38 -14.40 1.25
C SER A 386 24.12 -15.71 1.02
N MET A 387 24.92 -15.78 -0.05
CA MET A 387 25.90 -16.83 -0.31
C MET A 387 27.25 -16.20 -0.65
N MET A 388 28.22 -16.30 0.26
CA MET A 388 29.57 -15.75 0.08
C MET A 388 30.61 -16.86 0.08
N HIS A 389 31.46 -16.87 -0.95
CA HIS A 389 32.60 -17.77 -1.06
C HIS A 389 33.86 -17.06 -0.55
N SER A 390 34.31 -17.44 0.65
CA SER A 390 35.40 -16.80 1.39
C SER A 390 36.74 -16.78 0.63
N PRO A 391 37.20 -17.87 -0.02
CA PRO A 391 38.50 -17.90 -0.68
C PRO A 391 38.61 -16.96 -1.89
N SER A 392 37.50 -16.69 -2.58
CA SER A 392 37.49 -15.73 -3.69
C SER A 392 36.99 -14.34 -3.30
N GLY A 393 36.44 -14.17 -2.10
CA GLY A 393 35.76 -12.94 -1.68
C GLY A 393 34.49 -12.64 -2.48
N THR A 394 33.96 -13.61 -3.22
CA THR A 394 32.83 -13.41 -4.13
C THR A 394 31.52 -13.65 -3.41
N GLN A 395 30.63 -12.68 -3.47
CA GLN A 395 29.26 -12.81 -2.99
C GLN A 395 28.35 -13.13 -4.17
N TRP A 396 28.06 -14.42 -4.36
CA TRP A 396 27.26 -14.92 -5.49
C TRP A 396 25.77 -14.57 -5.35
N LEU A 397 25.30 -14.48 -4.11
CA LEU A 397 23.92 -14.13 -3.78
C LEU A 397 23.95 -13.12 -2.62
N HIS A 398 23.27 -11.99 -2.79
CA HIS A 398 23.01 -11.00 -1.74
C HIS A 398 21.73 -10.23 -2.06
N ARG A 399 20.72 -10.33 -1.20
CA ARG A 399 19.44 -9.64 -1.42
C ARG A 399 18.86 -9.11 -0.12
N ARG A 400 17.97 -8.12 -0.27
CA ARG A 400 17.15 -7.62 0.83
C ARG A 400 16.06 -8.63 1.13
N ILE A 401 15.63 -8.67 2.39
CA ILE A 401 14.60 -9.55 2.95
C ILE A 401 13.29 -9.55 2.12
N GLU A 402 12.99 -8.43 1.46
CA GLU A 402 11.74 -8.16 0.75
C GLU A 402 11.67 -8.69 -0.70
N ILE A 403 12.80 -8.87 -1.40
CA ILE A 403 12.82 -9.16 -2.85
C ILE A 403 14.04 -10.01 -3.22
N SER A 404 13.77 -11.14 -3.90
CA SER A 404 14.76 -12.08 -4.46
C SER A 404 15.64 -12.80 -3.42
N GLY A 405 16.28 -13.88 -3.85
CA GLY A 405 17.16 -14.69 -3.00
C GLY A 405 17.22 -16.12 -3.51
N TYR A 406 17.53 -17.07 -2.63
CA TYR A 406 17.27 -18.48 -2.87
C TYR A 406 15.90 -18.80 -2.26
N GLU A 407 14.94 -19.12 -3.12
CA GLU A 407 13.54 -19.37 -2.76
C GLU A 407 13.09 -20.76 -3.22
N GLU A 408 12.08 -21.31 -2.56
CA GLU A 408 11.46 -22.58 -2.93
C GLU A 408 9.93 -22.45 -2.96
N TYR A 409 9.30 -23.12 -3.92
CA TYR A 409 7.86 -23.04 -4.16
C TYR A 409 7.23 -24.42 -4.30
N SER A 410 5.93 -24.54 -3.99
CA SER A 410 5.17 -25.80 -4.02
C SER A 410 4.17 -25.95 -5.18
N GLY A 411 4.10 -25.02 -6.13
CA GLY A 411 3.11 -25.00 -7.23
C GLY A 411 3.64 -24.55 -8.59
N THR A 412 2.79 -24.70 -9.62
CA THR A 412 3.14 -24.38 -11.01
C THR A 412 2.91 -22.93 -11.41
N GLU A 413 2.13 -22.17 -10.63
CA GLU A 413 1.86 -20.76 -10.84
C GLU A 413 2.93 -19.87 -10.18
N TYR A 414 2.98 -18.59 -10.53
CA TYR A 414 3.93 -17.66 -9.93
C TYR A 414 3.48 -17.29 -8.50
N ARG A 415 4.31 -17.63 -7.51
CA ARG A 415 4.12 -17.45 -6.05
C ARG A 415 3.02 -18.30 -5.41
N SER A 416 3.21 -19.62 -5.42
CA SER A 416 2.48 -20.56 -4.55
C SER A 416 3.01 -20.54 -3.10
N ALA A 417 2.25 -21.11 -2.15
CA ALA A 417 2.68 -21.35 -0.77
C ALA A 417 4.08 -22.00 -0.68
N GLY A 418 4.93 -21.49 0.21
CA GLY A 418 6.33 -21.87 0.47
C GLY A 418 7.32 -20.70 0.55
N CYS A 419 6.94 -19.53 0.00
CA CYS A 419 7.80 -18.35 -0.14
C CYS A 419 7.66 -17.33 0.99
N SER A 420 6.51 -17.26 1.66
CA SER A 420 6.17 -16.23 2.67
C SER A 420 5.89 -16.80 4.06
N GLU A 421 5.80 -18.12 4.17
CA GLU A 421 5.45 -18.83 5.39
C GLU A 421 6.64 -18.88 6.35
N GLU A 422 6.37 -18.82 7.65
CA GLU A 422 7.40 -19.02 8.66
C GLU A 422 7.77 -20.50 8.75
N TYR A 423 9.05 -20.81 8.55
CA TYR A 423 9.60 -22.14 8.74
C TYR A 423 10.05 -22.32 10.19
N SER A 424 9.66 -23.45 10.77
CA SER A 424 10.18 -23.91 12.05
C SER A 424 11.55 -24.57 11.86
N ILE A 425 12.50 -24.27 12.76
CA ILE A 425 13.79 -24.97 12.82
C ILE A 425 13.57 -26.27 13.58
N ILE A 426 13.61 -27.41 12.89
CA ILE A 426 13.37 -28.72 13.51
C ILE A 426 14.65 -29.42 13.95
N ASN A 427 15.79 -29.10 13.35
CA ASN A 427 17.10 -29.51 13.82
C ASN A 427 18.17 -28.46 13.45
N ARG A 428 19.15 -28.25 14.34
CA ARG A 428 20.33 -27.43 14.10
C ARG A 428 21.52 -28.04 14.83
N GLU A 429 22.54 -28.42 14.08
CA GLU A 429 23.81 -28.92 14.60
C GLU A 429 24.86 -27.80 14.47
N LEU A 430 25.52 -27.46 15.58
CA LEU A 430 26.51 -26.40 15.67
C LEU A 430 27.90 -27.00 15.87
N GLU A 431 28.89 -26.41 15.20
CA GLU A 431 30.28 -26.84 15.19
C GLU A 431 30.86 -26.98 16.63
N HIS A 432 30.90 -28.21 17.16
CA HIS A 432 31.73 -28.62 18.29
C HIS A 432 32.53 -29.82 17.82
N ALA A 433 33.86 -29.64 17.74
CA ALA A 433 34.88 -30.64 17.40
C ALA A 433 34.32 -31.96 16.81
N GLU A 434 34.18 -32.00 15.47
CA GLU A 434 33.85 -33.16 14.61
C GLU A 434 32.38 -33.35 14.11
N GLU A 435 31.45 -32.41 14.33
CA GLU A 435 30.07 -32.47 13.77
C GLU A 435 29.72 -31.36 12.75
N GLU A 436 28.78 -31.68 11.83
CA GLU A 436 28.36 -30.89 10.65
C GLU A 436 27.61 -29.62 11.07
N GLU A 437 27.94 -28.44 10.49
CA GLU A 437 27.01 -27.31 10.58
C GLU A 437 25.85 -27.55 9.61
N SER A 438 24.67 -27.81 10.16
CA SER A 438 23.47 -28.11 9.40
C SER A 438 22.25 -27.44 10.00
N VAL A 439 21.28 -27.13 9.15
CA VAL A 439 19.95 -26.68 9.57
C VAL A 439 18.88 -27.43 8.79
N VAL A 440 17.84 -27.87 9.49
CA VAL A 440 16.65 -28.44 8.89
C VAL A 440 15.47 -27.55 9.25
N LEU A 441 14.77 -27.08 8.22
CA LEU A 441 13.66 -26.15 8.28
C LEU A 441 12.39 -26.83 7.75
N GLU A 442 11.25 -26.57 8.35
CA GLU A 442 9.93 -27.04 7.89
C GLU A 442 8.91 -25.91 7.85
N GLY A 443 8.28 -25.71 6.70
CA GLY A 443 7.15 -24.78 6.53
C GLY A 443 5.89 -25.53 6.15
N ASP A 444 4.78 -25.29 6.86
CA ASP A 444 3.45 -25.76 6.46
C ASP A 444 3.03 -25.02 5.19
N ILE A 445 2.72 -25.77 4.12
CA ILE A 445 2.30 -25.22 2.83
C ILE A 445 0.83 -25.55 2.52
N GLY A 446 0.06 -25.91 3.54
CA GLY A 446 -1.37 -26.16 3.50
C GLY A 446 -1.75 -27.51 2.87
N GLY A 447 -2.96 -27.98 3.20
CA GLY A 447 -3.49 -29.24 2.67
C GLY A 447 -2.81 -30.50 3.23
N GLY A 448 -2.22 -30.39 4.44
CA GLY A 448 -1.52 -31.49 5.12
C GLY A 448 -0.11 -31.76 4.57
N LEU A 449 0.46 -30.80 3.83
CA LEU A 449 1.79 -30.86 3.24
C LEU A 449 2.77 -29.93 3.94
N VAL A 450 4.01 -30.37 4.07
CA VAL A 450 5.13 -29.60 4.62
C VAL A 450 6.23 -29.53 3.57
N LEU A 451 6.79 -28.33 3.38
CA LEU A 451 8.03 -28.14 2.65
C LEU A 451 9.19 -28.20 3.65
N GLN A 452 9.93 -29.29 3.61
CA GLN A 452 11.11 -29.53 4.44
C GLN A 452 12.37 -29.23 3.64
N ARG A 453 13.32 -28.55 4.28
CA ARG A 453 14.59 -28.17 3.67
C ARG A 453 15.75 -28.43 4.61
N LYS A 454 16.73 -29.20 4.17
CA LYS A 454 18.00 -29.44 4.87
C LYS A 454 19.15 -28.77 4.14
N ILE A 455 19.84 -27.83 4.80
CA ILE A 455 21.04 -27.15 4.30
C ILE A 455 22.22 -27.57 5.18
N TYR A 456 23.30 -28.05 4.57
CA TYR A 456 24.47 -28.51 5.31
C TYR A 456 25.75 -28.50 4.48
N PHE A 457 26.89 -28.58 5.17
CA PHE A 457 28.19 -28.79 4.56
C PHE A 457 28.61 -30.27 4.69
N PRO A 458 28.86 -31.00 3.58
CA PRO A 458 29.24 -32.41 3.66
C PRO A 458 30.59 -32.63 4.38
N LYS A 459 30.68 -33.71 5.16
CA LYS A 459 31.93 -34.12 5.82
C LYS A 459 33.06 -34.30 4.79
N ASN A 460 34.18 -33.62 5.02
CA ASN A 460 35.38 -33.60 4.16
C ASN A 460 35.23 -32.88 2.80
N ALA A 461 34.18 -32.08 2.60
CA ALA A 461 34.02 -31.24 1.40
C ALA A 461 33.55 -29.83 1.77
N ALA A 462 34.38 -29.09 2.50
CA ALA A 462 34.06 -27.77 3.02
C ALA A 462 33.78 -26.72 1.92
N ASN A 463 34.21 -26.98 0.69
CA ASN A 463 33.94 -26.20 -0.51
C ASN A 463 32.55 -26.44 -1.14
N ILE A 464 31.76 -27.37 -0.59
CA ILE A 464 30.45 -27.75 -1.10
C ILE A 464 29.34 -27.34 -0.12
N ILE A 465 28.31 -26.69 -0.64
CA ILE A 465 27.02 -26.51 0.06
C ILE A 465 26.07 -27.56 -0.48
N GLN A 466 25.45 -28.37 0.38
CA GLN A 466 24.38 -29.29 0.00
C GLN A 466 23.02 -28.77 0.47
N ILE A 467 22.02 -28.80 -0.42
CA ILE A 467 20.63 -28.43 -0.12
C ILE A 467 19.73 -29.57 -0.59
N ASN A 468 18.98 -30.14 0.34
CA ASN A 468 17.98 -31.17 0.06
C ASN A 468 16.61 -30.64 0.46
N SER A 469 15.72 -30.52 -0.52
CA SER A 469 14.39 -29.95 -0.34
C SER A 469 13.34 -30.98 -0.68
N SER A 470 12.27 -31.04 0.09
CA SER A 470 11.26 -32.09 -0.02
C SER A 470 9.87 -31.58 0.35
N ILE A 471 8.87 -31.90 -0.47
CA ILE A 471 7.47 -31.77 -0.09
C ILE A 471 7.02 -33.12 0.46
N ILE A 472 6.60 -33.12 1.73
CA ILE A 472 6.23 -34.30 2.51
C ILE A 472 4.78 -34.17 2.96
N ALA A 473 4.08 -35.28 3.01
CA ALA A 473 2.73 -35.37 3.57
C ALA A 473 2.80 -35.71 5.07
N HIS A 474 2.16 -34.91 5.92
CA HIS A 474 2.07 -35.15 7.38
C HIS A 474 0.66 -35.51 7.87
N SER A 475 -0.39 -34.97 7.22
CA SER A 475 -1.77 -35.14 7.69
C SER A 475 -2.78 -35.04 6.55
N VAL A 476 -2.55 -35.84 5.50
CA VAL A 476 -3.47 -35.89 4.35
C VAL A 476 -4.79 -36.53 4.79
N GLY A 477 -5.92 -35.85 4.58
CA GLY A 477 -7.21 -36.23 5.15
C GLY A 477 -7.66 -37.66 4.80
N ALA A 478 -8.26 -38.36 5.77
CA ALA A 478 -8.68 -39.77 5.65
C ALA A 478 -9.63 -40.07 4.47
N GLY A 479 -10.28 -39.05 3.89
CA GLY A 479 -11.16 -39.17 2.72
C GLY A 479 -10.47 -39.16 1.35
N THR A 480 -9.15 -38.92 1.27
CA THR A 480 -8.43 -38.79 -0.01
C THR A 480 -7.62 -40.03 -0.42
N GLY A 481 -7.70 -41.11 0.37
CA GLY A 481 -6.91 -42.33 0.12
C GLY A 481 -5.40 -42.15 0.36
N GLY A 482 -4.98 -41.14 1.12
CA GLY A 482 -3.58 -40.90 1.48
C GLY A 482 -2.79 -40.04 0.47
N PHE A 483 -3.45 -39.46 -0.54
CA PHE A 483 -2.83 -38.59 -1.54
C PHE A 483 -3.27 -37.13 -1.40
N SER A 484 -2.32 -36.21 -1.56
CA SER A 484 -2.55 -34.77 -1.49
C SER A 484 -3.07 -34.16 -2.79
N ARG A 485 -3.29 -32.84 -2.79
CA ARG A 485 -3.35 -32.03 -4.02
C ARG A 485 -2.08 -32.20 -4.87
N LEU A 486 -2.16 -31.84 -6.15
CA LEU A 486 -0.98 -31.71 -7.00
C LEU A 486 -0.02 -30.68 -6.39
N ALA A 487 1.26 -31.03 -6.33
CA ALA A 487 2.33 -30.18 -5.86
C ALA A 487 3.52 -30.30 -6.82
N CYS A 488 4.30 -29.23 -6.89
CA CYS A 488 5.51 -29.13 -7.68
C CYS A 488 6.55 -28.40 -6.85
N LEU A 489 7.63 -29.08 -6.47
CA LEU A 489 8.78 -28.41 -5.85
C LEU A 489 9.56 -27.65 -6.91
N ARG A 490 9.77 -26.35 -6.68
CA ARG A 490 10.62 -25.48 -7.50
C ARG A 490 11.71 -24.88 -6.65
N ILE A 491 12.93 -24.92 -7.16
CA ILE A 491 14.10 -24.26 -6.60
C ILE A 491 14.38 -23.02 -7.44
N HIS A 492 14.38 -21.84 -6.82
CA HIS A 492 14.43 -20.54 -7.50
C HIS A 492 15.55 -19.65 -6.93
N PRO A 493 16.82 -19.93 -7.27
CA PRO A 493 17.96 -19.13 -6.88
C PRO A 493 18.19 -17.96 -7.84
N THR A 494 18.31 -16.76 -7.29
CA THR A 494 18.67 -15.55 -8.05
C THR A 494 20.09 -15.10 -7.71
N PHE A 495 21.01 -15.22 -8.67
CA PHE A 495 22.41 -14.85 -8.52
C PHE A 495 22.71 -13.45 -9.07
N ILE A 496 23.74 -12.81 -8.55
CA ILE A 496 24.18 -11.47 -8.97
C ILE A 496 25.07 -11.57 -10.20
N LEU A 497 24.82 -10.72 -11.19
CA LEU A 497 25.72 -10.52 -12.32
C LEU A 497 26.77 -9.46 -11.99
N LEU A 498 27.97 -9.90 -11.65
CA LEU A 498 29.10 -8.99 -11.40
C LEU A 498 29.62 -8.40 -12.73
N HIS A 499 29.63 -9.20 -13.80
CA HIS A 499 30.09 -8.79 -15.12
C HIS A 499 29.17 -9.30 -16.23
N PRO A 500 27.98 -8.70 -16.44
CA PRO A 500 26.95 -9.24 -17.33
C PRO A 500 27.44 -9.59 -18.74
N SER A 501 28.31 -8.76 -19.34
CA SER A 501 28.86 -9.00 -20.70
C SER A 501 29.89 -10.13 -20.77
N GLU A 502 30.37 -10.62 -19.64
CA GLU A 502 31.39 -11.68 -19.52
C GLU A 502 30.88 -12.89 -18.73
N SER A 503 29.57 -12.93 -18.47
CA SER A 503 28.90 -14.00 -17.77
C SER A 503 28.01 -14.83 -18.70
N PHE A 504 27.94 -16.14 -18.46
CA PHE A 504 27.07 -17.05 -19.21
C PHE A 504 26.81 -18.33 -18.39
N VAL A 505 25.73 -19.04 -18.72
CA VAL A 505 25.43 -20.35 -18.14
C VAL A 505 25.86 -21.43 -19.13
N SER A 506 26.54 -22.46 -18.66
CA SER A 506 26.97 -23.57 -19.52
C SER A 506 26.65 -24.93 -18.92
N PHE A 507 26.28 -25.89 -19.77
CA PHE A 507 26.00 -27.27 -19.37
C PHE A 507 26.03 -28.24 -20.56
N THR A 508 26.05 -29.54 -20.25
CA THR A 508 25.80 -30.62 -21.22
C THR A 508 24.46 -31.26 -20.88
N SER A 509 23.54 -31.35 -21.84
CA SER A 509 22.23 -31.95 -21.63
C SER A 509 22.25 -33.47 -21.67
N VAL A 510 21.15 -34.10 -21.27
CA VAL A 510 21.00 -35.57 -21.21
C VAL A 510 21.16 -36.24 -22.60
N ASP A 511 20.87 -35.55 -23.70
CA ASP A 511 21.17 -36.02 -25.05
C ASP A 511 22.63 -35.86 -25.50
N GLY A 512 23.47 -35.23 -24.67
CA GLY A 512 24.88 -34.97 -24.95
C GLY A 512 25.17 -33.66 -25.69
N SER A 513 24.15 -32.84 -26.00
CA SER A 513 24.38 -31.52 -26.60
C SER A 513 24.96 -30.54 -25.57
N LYS A 514 25.82 -29.62 -26.04
CA LYS A 514 26.48 -28.62 -25.21
C LYS A 514 25.79 -27.27 -25.41
N HIS A 515 25.52 -26.58 -24.31
CA HIS A 515 24.80 -25.31 -24.31
C HIS A 515 25.65 -24.22 -23.64
N GLU A 516 25.65 -23.04 -24.25
CA GLU A 516 26.13 -21.79 -23.66
C GLU A 516 25.02 -20.76 -23.80
N VAL A 517 24.49 -20.30 -22.67
CA VAL A 517 23.33 -19.41 -22.58
C VAL A 517 23.82 -18.06 -22.07
N PHE A 518 23.67 -17.02 -22.89
CA PHE A 518 24.15 -15.66 -22.60
C PHE A 518 23.00 -14.74 -22.17
N PRO A 519 23.28 -13.66 -21.41
CA PRO A 519 22.30 -12.66 -21.06
C PRO A 519 21.74 -11.94 -22.29
N ASP A 520 20.55 -12.35 -22.72
CA ASP A 520 19.80 -11.77 -23.85
C ASP A 520 18.42 -11.21 -23.44
N GLY A 521 18.12 -11.23 -22.14
CA GLY A 521 16.86 -10.76 -21.55
C GLY A 521 15.67 -11.69 -21.81
N ARG A 522 15.89 -12.92 -22.28
CA ARG A 522 14.83 -13.90 -22.53
C ARG A 522 14.87 -15.03 -21.51
N GLU A 523 13.69 -15.53 -21.17
CA GLU A 523 13.53 -16.80 -20.47
C GLU A 523 13.82 -17.96 -21.44
N GLN A 524 14.63 -18.92 -20.98
CA GLN A 524 14.95 -20.13 -21.73
C GLN A 524 14.59 -21.36 -20.90
N ILE A 525 13.72 -22.21 -21.46
CA ILE A 525 13.19 -23.40 -20.81
C ILE A 525 13.82 -24.64 -21.42
N PHE A 526 14.35 -25.52 -20.57
CA PHE A 526 14.94 -26.81 -20.95
C PHE A 526 14.11 -27.94 -20.35
N GLU A 527 13.63 -28.84 -21.21
CA GLU A 527 12.72 -29.94 -20.87
C GLU A 527 13.10 -31.25 -21.60
N GLY A 528 12.63 -32.39 -21.08
CA GLY A 528 12.87 -33.68 -21.68
C GLY A 528 14.36 -34.03 -21.73
N ARG A 529 14.90 -34.39 -22.91
CA ARG A 529 16.32 -34.74 -23.05
C ARG A 529 17.27 -33.53 -23.15
N LEU A 530 16.72 -32.31 -23.16
CA LEU A 530 17.49 -31.07 -23.23
C LEU A 530 17.84 -30.49 -21.85
N ILE A 531 17.31 -31.06 -20.75
CA ILE A 531 17.69 -30.66 -19.40
C ILE A 531 19.19 -30.90 -19.17
N PRO A 532 19.88 -30.08 -18.34
CA PRO A 532 21.25 -30.35 -17.93
C PRO A 532 21.38 -31.75 -17.33
N ASN A 533 22.45 -32.46 -17.68
CA ASN A 533 22.73 -33.82 -17.20
C ASN A 533 23.29 -33.78 -15.77
N GLY A 534 22.48 -33.29 -14.83
CA GLY A 534 22.81 -33.18 -13.40
C GLY A 534 23.84 -32.10 -13.05
N GLU A 535 24.27 -31.26 -13.99
CA GLU A 535 25.22 -30.16 -13.73
C GLU A 535 24.99 -28.98 -14.70
N TRP A 536 24.95 -27.76 -14.14
CA TRP A 536 25.13 -26.51 -14.88
C TRP A 536 26.08 -25.58 -14.14
N ARG A 537 26.72 -24.69 -14.91
CA ARG A 537 27.77 -23.79 -14.42
C ARG A 537 27.40 -22.36 -14.77
N PHE A 538 27.28 -21.50 -13.76
CA PHE A 538 27.24 -20.05 -13.96
C PHE A 538 28.67 -19.53 -13.97
N VAL A 539 29.12 -19.09 -15.15
CA VAL A 539 30.51 -18.71 -15.41
C VAL A 539 30.64 -17.20 -15.43
N ASP A 540 31.64 -16.66 -14.72
CA ASP A 540 32.08 -15.28 -14.84
C ASP A 540 33.54 -15.26 -15.31
N LYS A 541 33.75 -14.94 -16.60
CA LYS A 541 35.08 -14.97 -17.21
C LYS A 541 36.02 -13.94 -16.59
N ARG A 542 35.50 -12.80 -16.14
CA ARG A 542 36.29 -11.72 -15.57
C ARG A 542 36.87 -12.09 -14.21
N LEU A 543 36.10 -12.84 -13.41
CA LEU A 543 36.57 -13.39 -12.15
C LEU A 543 37.45 -14.64 -12.33
N GLY A 544 37.36 -15.31 -13.48
CA GLY A 544 37.99 -16.61 -13.69
C GLY A 544 37.36 -17.68 -12.79
N LEU A 545 36.06 -17.55 -12.48
CA LEU A 545 35.32 -18.43 -11.58
C LEU A 545 34.05 -18.95 -12.24
N ALA A 546 33.60 -20.13 -11.80
CA ALA A 546 32.27 -20.64 -12.08
C ALA A 546 31.61 -21.15 -10.81
N LEU A 547 30.35 -20.75 -10.59
CA LEU A 547 29.46 -21.36 -9.61
C LEU A 547 28.80 -22.58 -10.26
N VAL A 548 29.20 -23.76 -9.81
CA VAL A 548 28.69 -25.04 -10.30
C VAL A 548 27.54 -25.47 -9.41
N ASN A 549 26.40 -25.80 -10.01
CA ASN A 549 25.32 -26.46 -9.32
C ASN A 549 25.15 -27.89 -9.88
N ARG A 550 25.24 -28.89 -9.00
CA ARG A 550 25.01 -30.29 -9.35
C ARG A 550 23.74 -30.77 -8.67
N PHE A 551 22.88 -31.47 -9.40
CA PHE A 551 21.58 -31.91 -8.91
C PHE A 551 21.25 -33.33 -9.39
N ASN A 552 20.35 -34.02 -8.69
CA ASN A 552 19.87 -35.32 -9.15
C ASN A 552 18.95 -35.13 -10.37
N VAL A 553 19.40 -35.59 -11.53
CA VAL A 553 18.66 -35.46 -12.79
C VAL A 553 17.29 -36.16 -12.77
N ASN A 554 17.11 -37.19 -11.93
CA ASN A 554 15.84 -37.91 -11.83
C ASN A 554 14.76 -37.16 -11.01
N GLU A 555 15.16 -36.11 -10.30
CA GLU A 555 14.29 -35.29 -9.45
C GLU A 555 13.80 -34.01 -10.16
N VAL A 556 14.37 -33.71 -11.33
CA VAL A 556 14.14 -32.47 -12.07
C VAL A 556 13.51 -32.78 -13.43
N LEU A 557 12.30 -32.25 -13.64
CA LEU A 557 11.55 -32.35 -14.89
C LEU A 557 11.94 -31.26 -15.89
N LYS A 558 12.20 -30.05 -15.40
CA LYS A 558 12.56 -28.89 -16.23
C LYS A 558 13.50 -27.92 -15.53
N CYS A 559 14.35 -27.27 -16.32
CA CYS A 559 15.24 -26.20 -15.88
C CYS A 559 14.92 -24.90 -16.62
N ILE A 560 15.03 -23.76 -15.93
CA ILE A 560 14.79 -22.44 -16.53
C ILE A 560 16.00 -21.55 -16.27
N VAL A 561 16.44 -20.84 -17.31
CA VAL A 561 17.42 -19.76 -17.21
C VAL A 561 16.72 -18.46 -17.58
N GLN A 562 16.69 -17.50 -16.67
CA GLN A 562 16.14 -16.18 -16.90
C GLN A 562 17.16 -15.10 -16.52
N TRP A 563 17.40 -14.18 -17.44
CA TRP A 563 18.33 -13.06 -17.23
C TRP A 563 17.58 -11.75 -17.03
N ASP A 564 18.00 -10.99 -16.03
CA ASP A 564 17.60 -9.60 -15.79
C ASP A 564 18.82 -8.66 -15.96
N SER A 565 18.63 -7.37 -15.72
CA SER A 565 19.68 -6.35 -15.87
C SER A 565 20.93 -6.61 -15.04
N ASP A 566 20.78 -7.15 -13.82
CA ASP A 566 21.83 -7.34 -12.82
C ASP A 566 21.78 -8.74 -12.18
N THR A 567 20.92 -9.63 -12.70
CA THR A 567 20.68 -10.94 -12.06
C THR A 567 20.51 -12.06 -13.09
N VAL A 568 20.79 -13.29 -12.66
CA VAL A 568 20.38 -14.50 -13.37
C VAL A 568 19.65 -15.44 -12.42
N ASN A 569 18.51 -15.92 -12.87
CA ASN A 569 17.72 -16.91 -12.18
C ASN A 569 17.91 -18.29 -12.84
N LEU A 570 18.18 -19.29 -12.00
CA LEU A 570 18.54 -20.65 -12.41
C LEU A 570 17.60 -21.67 -11.76
N GLU A 571 16.40 -21.85 -12.31
CA GLU A 571 15.37 -22.70 -11.70
C GLU A 571 15.54 -24.20 -11.95
N LEU A 572 15.24 -25.00 -10.92
CA LEU A 572 15.00 -26.44 -11.02
C LEU A 572 13.56 -26.75 -10.64
N TRP A 573 12.85 -27.51 -11.46
CA TRP A 573 11.47 -27.90 -11.18
C TRP A 573 11.34 -29.41 -11.18
N SER A 574 10.63 -29.92 -10.19
CA SER A 574 10.21 -31.31 -10.14
C SER A 574 8.99 -31.56 -11.02
N GLU A 575 8.56 -32.82 -11.09
CA GLU A 575 7.27 -33.16 -11.67
C GLU A 575 6.10 -32.62 -10.84
N ASN A 576 5.00 -32.29 -11.51
CA ASN A 576 3.76 -31.87 -10.85
C ASN A 576 2.88 -33.10 -10.58
N ARG A 577 2.83 -33.55 -9.31
CA ARG A 577 2.06 -34.76 -8.92
C ARG A 577 1.54 -34.70 -7.49
N CYS A 578 0.67 -35.64 -7.14
CA CYS A 578 0.24 -35.84 -5.76
C CYS A 578 1.39 -36.36 -4.88
N VAL A 579 1.35 -35.98 -3.60
CA VAL A 579 2.32 -36.34 -2.57
C VAL A 579 1.64 -37.27 -1.54
N SER A 580 2.40 -38.24 -1.05
CA SER A 580 2.02 -39.13 0.07
C SER A 580 3.23 -39.32 0.98
N GLU A 581 3.01 -39.84 2.19
CA GLU A 581 4.11 -40.15 3.13
C GLU A 581 5.18 -41.07 2.52
N GLN A 582 4.78 -41.97 1.61
CA GLN A 582 5.68 -42.94 0.98
C GLN A 582 6.31 -42.43 -0.32
N SER A 583 5.85 -41.28 -0.84
CA SER A 583 6.26 -40.72 -2.13
C SER A 583 6.44 -39.20 -2.07
N PRO A 584 7.42 -38.68 -1.29
CA PRO A 584 7.71 -37.25 -1.26
C PRO A 584 8.17 -36.77 -2.64
N ILE A 585 8.00 -35.47 -2.92
CA ILE A 585 8.67 -34.82 -4.06
C ILE A 585 9.97 -34.24 -3.51
N GLN A 586 11.11 -34.52 -4.14
CA GLN A 586 12.41 -34.09 -3.64
C GLN A 586 13.22 -33.44 -4.75
N ILE A 587 14.04 -32.46 -4.41
CA ILE A 587 15.14 -31.95 -5.22
C ILE A 587 16.37 -31.80 -4.32
N SER A 588 17.40 -32.57 -4.65
CA SER A 588 18.71 -32.57 -4.01
C SER A 588 19.74 -31.97 -4.95
N HIS A 589 20.43 -30.94 -4.47
CA HIS A 589 21.49 -30.31 -5.22
C HIS A 589 22.63 -29.79 -4.35
N GLN A 590 23.70 -29.34 -4.98
CA GLN A 590 24.87 -28.78 -4.31
C GLN A 590 25.50 -27.65 -5.11
N TYR A 591 26.14 -26.72 -4.40
CA TYR A 591 26.95 -25.64 -4.99
C TYR A 591 28.43 -25.81 -4.67
N GLU A 592 29.27 -25.52 -5.66
CA GLU A 592 30.73 -25.46 -5.54
C GLU A 592 31.26 -24.29 -6.40
N VAL A 593 32.28 -23.57 -5.93
CA VAL A 593 32.99 -22.59 -6.76
C VAL A 593 34.26 -23.24 -7.31
N ILE A 594 34.42 -23.22 -8.63
CA ILE A 594 35.63 -23.70 -9.31
C ILE A 594 36.33 -22.55 -10.02
N ARG A 595 37.65 -22.66 -10.17
CA ARG A 595 38.41 -21.78 -11.07
C ARG A 595 38.26 -22.28 -12.50
N ILE A 596 38.04 -21.35 -13.42
CA ILE A 596 38.08 -21.62 -14.86
C ILE A 596 39.39 -21.09 -15.45
N PRO A 597 39.95 -21.79 -16.43
CA PRO A 597 41.24 -21.46 -17.03
C PRO A 597 41.24 -20.17 -17.85
#